data_AF-A0A535XM45-F1
#
_entry.id   AF-A0A535XM45-F1
#
_cell.length_a   1.000
_cell.length_b   1.000
_cell.length_c   1.000
_cell.angle_alpha   90.00
_cell.angle_beta   90.00
_cell.angle_gamma   90.00
#
_symmetry.space_group_name_H-M   'P 1'
#
loop_
_entity.id
_entity.type
_entity.pdbx_description
1 polymer ?
#
loop_
_entity_poly.entity_id
_entity_poly.type
_entity_poly.pdbx_seq_one_letter_code
_entity_poly.pdbx_strand_id
1 'polypeptide(L)'
;MLHLDDGTAIDDGRILEHAPGYRLEPLAAELFGGERVWTYNFEFNDTDARLLALEYHELAACVSAGNQPEVTAQEGLADLALTYAPFEAGRLGRPVTLAEVANSRVDGYQREIDVALGLVPEDLHTA
;
A
#
# COMPACT_ATOMS: atom_id res chain seq x y z
N MET A 1 9.55 -6.69 -18.59
CA MET A 1 9.58 -7.56 -19.77
C MET A 1 8.15 -7.88 -20.18
N LEU A 2 7.80 -7.63 -21.45
CA LEU A 2 6.51 -7.94 -22.05
C LEU A 2 6.69 -9.13 -23.01
N HIS A 3 5.81 -10.13 -22.93
CA HIS A 3 5.77 -11.26 -23.87
C HIS A 3 4.54 -11.13 -24.76
N LEU A 4 4.74 -11.21 -26.08
CA LEU A 4 3.67 -11.20 -27.08
C LEU A 4 3.32 -12.62 -27.53
N ASP A 5 2.11 -12.80 -28.06
CA ASP A 5 1.58 -14.11 -28.48
C ASP A 5 2.41 -14.78 -29.61
N ASP A 6 3.15 -13.98 -30.39
CA ASP A 6 4.04 -14.47 -31.45
C ASP A 6 5.40 -14.97 -30.92
N GLY A 7 5.60 -14.96 -29.61
CA GLY A 7 6.82 -15.37 -28.93
C GLY A 7 7.86 -14.25 -28.77
N THR A 8 7.58 -13.03 -29.24
CA THR A 8 8.47 -11.89 -29.04
C THR A 8 8.53 -11.50 -27.57
N ALA A 9 9.76 -11.33 -27.05
CA ALA A 9 10.01 -10.74 -25.74
C ALA A 9 10.57 -9.31 -25.90
N ILE A 10 9.98 -8.36 -25.17
CA ILE A 10 10.40 -6.96 -25.13
C ILE A 10 10.87 -6.65 -23.71
N ASP A 11 12.16 -6.38 -23.56
CA ASP A 11 12.84 -6.05 -22.31
C ASP A 11 13.52 -4.66 -22.36
N ASP A 12 13.22 -3.88 -23.40
CA ASP A 12 13.77 -2.55 -23.64
C ASP A 12 12.67 -1.48 -23.81
N GLY A 13 13.08 -0.26 -24.19
CA GLY A 13 12.19 0.89 -24.36
C GLY A 13 11.08 0.73 -25.41
N ARG A 14 11.13 -0.29 -26.29
CA ARG A 14 10.03 -0.58 -27.24
C ARG A 14 8.73 -0.88 -26.53
N ILE A 15 8.75 -1.24 -25.24
CA ILE A 15 7.53 -1.41 -24.44
C ILE A 15 6.63 -0.16 -24.46
N LEU A 16 7.21 1.03 -24.63
CA LEU A 16 6.48 2.29 -24.71
C LEU A 16 5.65 2.44 -26.00
N GLU A 17 5.95 1.68 -27.06
CA GLU A 17 5.17 1.66 -28.30
C GLU A 17 3.79 1.04 -28.07
N HIS A 18 3.66 0.16 -27.09
CA HIS A 18 2.39 -0.45 -26.68
C HIS A 18 1.57 0.42 -25.73
N ALA A 19 2.14 1.50 -25.21
CA ALA A 19 1.47 2.47 -24.34
C ALA A 19 1.72 3.91 -24.84
N PRO A 20 1.20 4.29 -26.02
CA PRO A 20 1.45 5.61 -26.60
C PRO A 20 0.89 6.75 -25.74
N GLY A 21 -0.16 6.49 -24.95
CA GLY A 21 -0.75 7.46 -24.01
C GLY A 21 -0.04 7.58 -22.67
N TYR A 22 0.86 6.65 -22.33
CA TYR A 22 1.54 6.66 -21.04
C TYR A 22 2.45 7.89 -20.91
N ARG A 23 2.25 8.62 -19.80
CA ARG A 23 3.11 9.69 -19.32
C ARG A 23 3.05 9.72 -17.79
N LEU A 24 4.19 9.96 -17.16
CA LEU A 24 4.25 10.29 -15.75
C LEU A 24 3.66 11.69 -15.51
N GLU A 25 2.99 11.90 -14.38
CA GLU A 25 2.61 13.24 -13.93
C GLU A 25 3.86 14.11 -13.65
N PRO A 26 3.72 15.45 -13.59
CA PRO A 26 4.87 16.35 -13.57
C PRO A 26 5.91 16.07 -12.48
N LEU A 27 5.48 15.76 -11.24
CA LEU A 27 6.40 15.46 -10.14
C LEU A 27 7.15 14.14 -10.38
N ALA A 28 6.44 13.09 -10.81
CA ALA A 28 7.08 11.82 -11.13
C ALA A 28 8.06 11.96 -12.31
N ALA A 29 7.71 12.75 -13.33
CA ALA A 29 8.61 13.03 -14.45
C ALA A 29 9.90 13.73 -13.99
N GLU A 30 9.81 14.67 -13.05
CA GLU A 30 10.96 15.34 -12.44
C GLU A 30 11.84 14.37 -11.64
N LEU A 31 11.23 13.52 -10.81
CA LEU A 31 11.96 12.61 -9.91
C LEU A 31 12.62 11.44 -10.65
N PHE A 32 12.01 10.97 -11.75
CA PHE A 32 12.41 9.75 -12.47
C PHE A 32 13.07 10.03 -13.82
N GLY A 33 13.27 11.29 -14.21
CA GLY A 33 14.12 11.67 -15.35
C GLY A 33 13.42 11.79 -16.69
N GLY A 34 12.10 12.01 -16.71
CA GLY A 34 11.35 12.35 -17.92
C GLY A 34 9.89 11.88 -17.89
N GLU A 35 9.10 12.33 -18.87
CA GLU A 35 7.67 12.00 -18.92
C GLU A 35 7.39 10.56 -19.39
N ARG A 36 8.32 9.93 -20.11
CA ARG A 36 8.15 8.59 -20.71
C ARG A 36 9.28 7.65 -20.32
N VAL A 37 9.44 7.46 -19.03
CA VAL A 37 10.45 6.55 -18.45
C VAL A 37 9.91 5.12 -18.52
N TRP A 38 10.68 4.20 -19.10
CA TRP A 38 10.32 2.76 -19.14
C TRP A 38 11.08 1.93 -18.12
N THR A 39 12.15 2.49 -17.57
CA THR A 39 13.00 1.89 -16.54
C THR A 39 13.76 2.98 -15.80
N TYR A 40 14.11 2.71 -14.55
CA TYR A 40 15.03 3.51 -13.77
C TYR A 40 16.02 2.59 -13.06
N ASN A 41 17.17 3.13 -12.70
CA ASN A 41 18.18 2.40 -11.92
C ASN A 41 18.78 3.35 -10.89
N PHE A 42 18.22 3.33 -9.69
CA PHE A 42 18.67 4.12 -8.54
C PHE A 42 18.98 3.17 -7.38
N GLU A 43 19.74 3.65 -6.41
CA GLU A 43 19.94 2.93 -5.15
C GLU A 43 18.62 2.81 -4.37
N PHE A 44 18.53 1.84 -3.46
CA PHE A 44 17.32 1.57 -2.71
C PHE A 44 16.78 2.82 -1.98
N ASN A 45 17.61 3.48 -1.17
CA ASN A 45 17.20 4.66 -0.40
C ASN A 45 16.79 5.83 -1.30
N ASP A 46 17.42 5.92 -2.48
CA ASP A 46 17.13 6.94 -3.48
C ASP A 46 15.77 6.68 -4.16
N THR A 47 15.48 5.41 -4.45
CA THR A 47 14.18 5.00 -5.00
C THR A 47 13.06 5.25 -3.98
N ASP A 48 13.27 4.78 -2.74
CA ASP A 48 12.30 4.90 -1.65
C ASP A 48 11.96 6.36 -1.34
N ALA A 49 12.97 7.23 -1.20
CA ALA A 49 12.75 8.65 -0.94
C ALA A 49 11.98 9.35 -2.07
N ARG A 50 12.15 8.93 -3.33
CA ARG A 50 11.39 9.47 -4.47
C ARG A 50 9.93 9.03 -4.43
N LEU A 51 9.66 7.78 -4.08
CA LEU A 51 8.30 7.27 -3.92
C LEU A 51 7.58 7.98 -2.76
N LEU A 52 8.23 8.10 -1.60
CA LEU A 52 7.70 8.84 -0.46
C LEU A 52 7.39 10.31 -0.81
N ALA A 53 8.23 10.95 -1.64
CA ALA A 53 7.97 12.31 -2.10
C ALA A 53 6.70 12.41 -2.95
N LEU A 54 6.41 11.42 -3.81
CA LEU A 54 5.16 11.35 -4.57
C LEU A 54 3.96 11.18 -3.65
N GLU A 55 4.03 10.23 -2.72
CA GLU A 55 2.96 9.93 -1.76
C GLU A 55 2.62 11.15 -0.88
N TYR A 56 3.64 11.83 -0.34
CA TYR A 56 3.43 13.04 0.46
C TYR A 56 2.89 14.20 -0.36
N HIS A 57 3.34 14.35 -1.61
CA HIS A 57 2.81 15.38 -2.48
C HIS A 57 1.33 15.15 -2.77
N GLU A 58 0.95 13.92 -3.14
CA GLU A 58 -0.43 13.57 -3.42
C GLU A 58 -1.31 13.79 -2.18
N LEU A 59 -0.88 13.27 -1.02
CA LEU A 59 -1.61 13.44 0.23
C LEU A 59 -1.85 14.92 0.55
N ALA A 60 -0.81 15.75 0.44
CA ALA A 60 -0.92 17.19 0.69
C ALA A 60 -1.84 17.89 -0.33
N ALA A 61 -1.76 17.51 -1.61
CA ALA A 61 -2.61 18.05 -2.67
C ALA A 61 -4.08 17.68 -2.44
N CYS A 62 -4.37 16.43 -2.11
CA CYS A 62 -5.70 15.93 -1.81
C CYS A 62 -6.30 16.60 -0.58
N VAL A 63 -5.54 16.74 0.52
CA VAL A 63 -5.98 17.49 1.70
C VAL A 63 -6.29 18.95 1.36
N SER A 64 -5.45 19.60 0.56
CA SER A 64 -5.62 21.01 0.19
C SER A 64 -6.82 21.24 -0.73
N ALA A 65 -7.09 20.30 -1.64
CA ALA A 65 -8.19 20.38 -2.60
C ALA A 65 -9.51 19.79 -2.09
N GLY A 66 -9.48 19.05 -0.97
CA GLY A 66 -10.62 18.26 -0.50
C GLY A 66 -10.92 17.04 -1.38
N ASN A 67 -9.91 16.50 -2.05
CA ASN A 67 -10.02 15.31 -2.90
C ASN A 67 -9.68 14.03 -2.12
N GLN A 68 -10.10 12.90 -2.67
CA GLN A 68 -9.73 11.57 -2.17
C GLN A 68 -8.36 11.17 -2.75
N PRO A 69 -7.41 10.70 -1.91
CA PRO A 69 -6.14 10.14 -2.39
C PRO A 69 -6.35 8.81 -3.13
N GLU A 70 -5.37 8.40 -3.94
CA GLU A 70 -5.33 7.11 -4.64
C GLU A 70 -5.48 5.94 -3.65
N VAL A 71 -4.77 6.01 -2.52
CA VAL A 71 -4.87 5.04 -1.43
C VAL A 71 -5.56 5.69 -0.25
N THR A 72 -6.72 5.16 0.15
CA THR A 72 -7.48 5.70 1.28
C THR A 72 -7.21 4.96 2.58
N ALA A 73 -7.80 5.49 3.66
CA ALA A 73 -7.80 4.82 4.95
C ALA A 73 -8.45 3.43 4.89
N GLN A 74 -9.35 3.18 3.94
CA GLN A 74 -10.04 1.91 3.78
C GLN A 74 -9.11 0.83 3.23
N GLU A 75 -8.31 1.12 2.19
CA GLU A 75 -7.26 0.21 1.72
C GLU A 75 -6.22 -0.01 2.82
N GLY A 76 -5.75 1.05 3.48
CA GLY A 76 -4.77 0.92 4.57
C GLY A 76 -5.27 0.09 5.75
N LEU A 77 -6.56 0.19 6.11
CA LEU A 77 -7.17 -0.65 7.13
C LEU A 77 -7.27 -2.12 6.68
N ALA A 78 -7.55 -2.37 5.41
CA ALA A 78 -7.61 -3.73 4.87
C ALA A 78 -6.22 -4.40 4.90
N ASP A 79 -5.16 -3.66 4.60
CA ASP A 79 -3.77 -4.15 4.67
C ASP A 79 -3.34 -4.46 6.11
N LEU A 80 -3.73 -3.60 7.05
CA LEU A 80 -3.49 -3.85 8.47
C LEU A 80 -4.28 -5.08 8.95
N ALA A 81 -5.56 -5.18 8.58
CA ALA A 81 -6.40 -6.33 8.91
C ALA A 81 -5.84 -7.63 8.33
N LEU A 82 -5.29 -7.60 7.11
CA LEU A 82 -4.62 -8.75 6.50
C LEU A 82 -3.38 -9.16 7.28
N THR A 83 -2.58 -8.20 7.74
CA THR A 83 -1.41 -8.45 8.58
C THR A 83 -1.78 -9.04 9.93
N TYR A 84 -2.91 -8.63 10.50
CA TYR A 84 -3.38 -9.08 11.82
C TYR A 84 -4.16 -10.40 11.79
N ALA A 85 -4.78 -10.74 10.65
CA ALA A 85 -5.62 -11.91 10.51
C ALA A 85 -4.95 -13.24 10.92
N PRO A 86 -3.67 -13.52 10.60
CA PRO A 86 -3.00 -14.73 11.06
C PRO A 86 -2.89 -14.85 12.59
N PHE A 87 -2.67 -13.74 13.29
CA PHE A 87 -2.57 -13.74 14.77
C PHE A 87 -3.91 -14.01 15.42
N GLU A 88 -4.98 -13.40 14.90
CA GLU A 88 -6.34 -13.64 15.38
C GLU A 88 -6.82 -15.06 15.07
N ALA A 89 -6.56 -15.56 13.85
CA ALA A 89 -6.86 -16.93 13.47
C ALA A 89 -6.12 -17.96 14.36
N GLY A 90 -4.84 -17.68 14.67
CA GLY A 90 -4.02 -18.52 15.55
C GLY A 90 -4.58 -18.63 16.97
N ARG A 91 -5.06 -17.51 17.54
CA ARG A 91 -5.70 -17.49 18.87
C ARG A 91 -7.05 -18.20 18.89
N LEU A 92 -7.86 -18.02 17.84
CA LEU A 92 -9.20 -18.59 17.75
C LEU A 92 -9.23 -20.06 17.30
N GLY A 93 -8.13 -20.57 16.73
CA GLY A 93 -8.07 -21.93 16.17
C GLY A 93 -8.98 -22.13 14.95
N ARG A 94 -9.35 -21.04 14.27
CA ARG A 94 -10.17 -21.07 13.04
C ARG A 94 -9.77 -19.95 12.07
N PRO A 95 -10.07 -20.10 10.76
CA PRO A 95 -9.98 -18.99 9.83
C PRO A 95 -10.85 -17.80 10.26
N VAL A 96 -10.39 -16.59 9.92
CA VAL A 96 -11.10 -15.32 10.10
C VAL A 96 -11.22 -14.59 8.77
N THR A 97 -12.21 -13.72 8.66
CA THR A 97 -12.40 -12.81 7.53
C THR A 97 -11.74 -11.47 7.82
N LEU A 98 -11.30 -10.75 6.76
CA LEU A 98 -10.79 -9.39 6.91
C LEU A 98 -11.81 -8.46 7.59
N ALA A 99 -13.11 -8.66 7.31
CA ALA A 99 -14.16 -7.87 7.91
C ALA A 99 -14.34 -8.14 9.42
N GLU A 100 -14.04 -9.34 9.91
CA GLU A 100 -14.02 -9.60 11.35
C GLU A 100 -12.90 -8.81 12.04
N VAL A 101 -11.70 -8.79 11.44
CA VAL A 101 -10.52 -8.09 12.00
C VAL A 101 -10.65 -6.57 11.86
N ALA A 102 -10.94 -6.06 10.66
CA ALA A 102 -11.03 -4.63 10.37
C ALA A 102 -12.13 -3.90 11.16
N ASN A 103 -13.18 -4.62 11.57
CA ASN A 103 -14.27 -4.07 12.39
C ASN A 103 -14.14 -4.46 13.88
N SER A 104 -12.98 -4.97 14.31
CA SER A 104 -12.71 -5.39 15.70
C SER A 104 -13.76 -6.35 16.27
N ARG A 105 -14.35 -7.22 15.43
CA ARG A 105 -15.22 -8.32 15.88
C ARG A 105 -14.40 -9.50 16.41
N VAL A 106 -13.15 -9.61 15.96
CA VAL A 106 -12.10 -10.44 16.54
C VAL A 106 -10.90 -9.54 16.76
N ASP A 107 -10.48 -9.40 18.00
CA ASP A 107 -9.42 -8.48 18.39
C ASP A 107 -8.62 -9.03 19.58
N GLY A 108 -8.56 -10.34 19.77
CA GLY A 108 -7.87 -10.92 20.94
C GLY A 108 -6.39 -10.55 20.98
N TYR A 109 -5.71 -10.57 19.83
CA TYR A 109 -4.32 -10.12 19.74
C TYR A 109 -4.22 -8.59 19.82
N GLN A 110 -5.04 -7.88 19.05
CA GLN A 110 -5.02 -6.41 19.03
C GLN A 110 -5.35 -5.81 20.40
N ARG A 111 -6.25 -6.42 21.18
CA ARG A 111 -6.69 -5.97 22.50
C ARG A 111 -5.52 -5.91 23.48
N GLU A 112 -4.63 -6.90 23.47
CA GLU A 112 -3.43 -6.91 24.32
C GLU A 112 -2.56 -5.67 24.04
N ILE A 113 -2.44 -5.28 22.77
CA ILE A 113 -1.72 -4.09 22.34
C ILE A 113 -2.47 -2.82 22.77
N ASP A 114 -3.79 -2.77 22.56
CA ASP A 114 -4.61 -1.61 22.94
C ASP A 114 -4.56 -1.33 24.44
N VAL A 115 -4.58 -2.38 25.27
CA VAL A 115 -4.41 -2.28 26.73
C VAL A 115 -3.02 -1.74 27.06
N ALA A 116 -1.96 -2.30 26.46
CA ALA A 116 -0.59 -1.86 26.69
C ALA A 116 -0.35 -0.40 26.27
N LEU A 117 -1.07 0.09 25.25
CA LEU A 117 -1.04 1.48 24.79
C LEU A 117 -2.01 2.40 25.55
N GLY A 118 -2.83 1.87 26.46
CA GLY A 118 -3.83 2.62 27.21
C GLY A 118 -5.00 3.15 26.36
N LEU A 119 -5.26 2.52 25.21
CA LEU A 119 -6.37 2.86 24.32
C LEU A 119 -7.70 2.31 24.82
N VAL A 120 -7.65 1.22 25.58
CA VAL A 120 -8.79 0.63 26.29
C VAL A 120 -8.37 0.28 27.72
N PRO A 121 -9.33 0.20 28.67
CA PRO A 121 -9.04 -0.31 30.00
C PRO A 121 -8.51 -1.74 29.96
N GLU A 122 -7.63 -2.08 30.90
CA GLU A 122 -7.35 -3.47 31.21
C GLU A 122 -8.61 -4.07 31.87
N ASP A 123 -9.46 -4.68 31.05
CA ASP A 123 -10.54 -5.49 31.56
C ASP A 123 -9.90 -6.70 32.27
N LEU A 124 -10.08 -6.79 33.59
CA LEU A 124 -9.71 -7.97 34.40
C LEU A 124 -10.37 -9.19 33.74
N HIS A 125 -9.61 -9.96 32.95
CA HIS A 125 -10.14 -11.15 32.31
C HIS A 125 -10.60 -12.11 33.41
N THR A 126 -11.91 -12.29 33.55
CA THR A 126 -12.44 -13.51 34.17
C THR A 126 -11.88 -14.69 33.38
N ALA A 127 -11.28 -15.59 34.15
CA ALA A 127 -10.59 -16.81 33.74
C ALA A 127 -11.35 -17.70 32.75
#